data_AF-L5L115-F1
#
_entry.id   AF-L5L115-F1
#
_cell.length_a   1.000
_cell.length_b   1.000
_cell.length_c   1.000
_cell.angle_alpha   90.00
_cell.angle_beta   90.00
_cell.angle_gamma   90.00
#
_symmetry.space_group_name_H-M   'P 1'
#
loop_
_entity.id
_entity.type
_entity.pdbx_description
1 polymer ?
#
loop_
_entity_poly.entity_id
_entity_poly.type
_entity_poly.pdbx_seq_one_letter_code
_entity_poly.pdbx_strand_id
1 'polypeptide(L)'
;MQRDLIAAFDSGDQKAFFASWEEHVPSSLRDGDTLARKLEFYLHIHFAIYLLKHSVGRPVGRFVLRDKEDLDERISYFKTYLETKGAALSQTTEFLPFYALPFVPNPRAHPSFKELFQTQCVAVPSSFIVQQNSSVTPEEQPAIRRSGGRLTRDSWLAVE
;
A
#
# COMPACT_ATOMS: atom_id res chain seq x y z
N MET A 1 -2.72 7.76 13.12
CA MET A 1 -3.46 6.98 12.11
C MET A 1 -3.23 7.59 10.73
N GLN A 2 -4.08 8.49 10.21
CA GLN A 2 -3.90 9.05 8.86
C GLN A 2 -2.61 9.88 8.67
N ARG A 3 -2.15 10.56 9.73
CA ARG A 3 -0.92 11.36 9.68
C ARG A 3 0.34 10.51 9.53
N ASP A 4 0.36 9.32 10.11
CA ASP A 4 1.54 8.44 10.10
C ASP A 4 1.70 7.79 8.72
N LEU A 5 0.57 7.41 8.10
CA LEU A 5 0.53 6.86 6.75
C LEU A 5 0.97 7.90 5.71
N ILE A 6 0.50 9.14 5.85
CA ILE A 6 0.94 10.27 4.99
C ILE A 6 2.41 10.60 5.23
N ALA A 7 2.86 10.64 6.49
CA ALA A 7 4.26 10.92 6.81
C ALA A 7 5.21 9.83 6.25
N ALA A 8 4.83 8.55 6.35
CA ALA A 8 5.59 7.44 5.77
C ALA A 8 5.62 7.51 4.23
N PHE A 9 4.51 7.93 3.61
CA PHE A 9 4.46 8.18 2.17
C PHE A 9 5.41 9.31 1.75
N ASP A 10 5.32 10.48 2.39
CA ASP A 10 6.10 11.67 2.07
C ASP A 10 7.60 11.50 2.34
N SER A 11 7.97 10.68 3.33
CA SER A 11 9.35 10.33 3.66
C SER A 11 9.91 9.18 2.81
N GLY A 12 9.06 8.41 2.15
CA GLY A 12 9.43 7.25 1.35
C GLY A 12 9.71 5.98 2.16
N ASP A 13 9.31 5.93 3.43
CA ASP A 13 9.45 4.74 4.27
C ASP A 13 8.42 3.68 3.87
N GLN A 14 8.82 2.80 2.95
CA GLN A 14 7.98 1.73 2.41
C GLN A 14 7.49 0.77 3.51
N LYS A 15 8.35 0.41 4.45
CA LYS A 15 8.04 -0.59 5.48
C LYS A 15 7.03 -0.02 6.48
N ALA A 16 7.27 1.20 6.96
CA ALA A 16 6.34 1.88 7.86
C ALA A 16 5.00 2.17 7.18
N PHE A 17 5.02 2.54 5.89
CA PHE A 17 3.81 2.78 5.12
C PHE A 17 2.96 1.52 4.99
N PHE A 18 3.52 0.40 4.52
CA PHE A 18 2.73 -0.82 4.32
C PHE A 18 2.29 -1.45 5.65
N ALA A 19 3.10 -1.38 6.72
CA ALA A 19 2.66 -1.80 8.05
C ALA A 19 1.40 -1.02 8.49
N SER A 20 1.42 0.30 8.31
CA SER A 20 0.26 1.15 8.61
C SER A 20 -0.92 0.87 7.66
N TRP A 21 -0.66 0.65 6.36
CA TRP A 21 -1.68 0.33 5.37
C TRP A 21 -2.44 -0.94 5.72
N GLU A 22 -1.75 -2.01 6.12
CA GLU A 22 -2.39 -3.28 6.46
C GLU A 22 -3.17 -3.24 7.77
N GLU A 23 -2.75 -2.40 8.72
CA GLU A 23 -3.45 -2.17 9.99
C GLU A 23 -4.75 -1.38 9.78
N HIS A 24 -4.74 -0.37 8.90
CA HIS A 24 -5.85 0.57 8.76
C HIS A 24 -6.81 0.22 7.62
N VAL A 25 -6.34 -0.52 6.60
CA VAL A 25 -7.16 -0.92 5.44
C VAL A 25 -7.56 -2.39 5.57
N PRO A 26 -8.84 -2.70 5.82
CA PRO A 26 -9.29 -4.08 6.01
C PRO A 26 -9.05 -4.92 4.76
N SER A 27 -8.72 -6.21 4.95
CA SER A 27 -8.45 -7.15 3.85
C SER A 27 -9.66 -7.31 2.91
N SER A 28 -10.88 -7.21 3.43
CA SER A 28 -12.12 -7.22 2.63
C SER A 28 -12.14 -6.11 1.56
N LEU A 29 -11.62 -4.92 1.87
CA LEU A 29 -11.52 -3.83 0.91
C LEU A 29 -10.34 -4.03 -0.04
N ARG A 30 -9.17 -4.44 0.48
CA ARG A 30 -7.96 -4.68 -0.32
C ARG A 30 -8.16 -5.75 -1.38
N ASP A 31 -8.79 -6.86 -1.00
CA ASP A 31 -8.99 -8.00 -1.87
C ASP A 31 -10.31 -7.92 -2.64
N GLY A 32 -11.32 -7.20 -2.14
CA GLY A 32 -12.65 -7.11 -2.74
C GLY A 32 -12.82 -5.98 -3.76
N ASP A 33 -12.21 -4.82 -3.53
CA ASP A 33 -12.42 -3.62 -4.36
C ASP A 33 -11.34 -3.47 -5.45
N THR A 34 -11.78 -3.39 -6.71
CA THR A 34 -10.90 -3.13 -7.86
C THR A 34 -10.12 -1.82 -7.70
N LEU A 35 -10.75 -0.76 -7.18
CA LEU A 35 -10.08 0.53 -6.95
C LEU A 35 -8.99 0.42 -5.89
N ALA A 36 -9.23 -0.34 -4.82
CA ALA A 36 -8.24 -0.58 -3.78
C ALA A 36 -7.04 -1.37 -4.30
N ARG A 37 -7.27 -2.42 -5.11
CA ARG A 37 -6.19 -3.18 -5.77
C ARG A 37 -5.35 -2.29 -6.71
N LYS A 38 -6.02 -1.44 -7.51
CA LYS A 38 -5.34 -0.47 -8.38
C LYS A 38 -4.48 0.50 -7.57
N LEU A 39 -5.03 1.04 -6.48
CA LEU A 39 -4.32 1.95 -5.60
C LEU A 39 -3.09 1.28 -4.98
N GLU A 40 -3.24 0.06 -4.44
CA GLU A 40 -2.11 -0.70 -3.88
C GLU A 40 -1.01 -0.90 -4.92
N PHE A 41 -1.37 -1.21 -6.17
CA PHE A 41 -0.41 -1.34 -7.27
C PHE A 41 0.37 -0.04 -7.53
N TYR A 42 -0.31 1.11 -7.58
CA TYR A 42 0.35 2.42 -7.74
C TYR A 42 1.24 2.78 -6.55
N LEU A 43 0.85 2.43 -5.32
CA LEU A 43 1.67 2.65 -4.13
C LEU A 43 2.97 1.82 -4.21
N HIS A 44 2.87 0.57 -4.64
CA HIS A 44 4.04 -0.26 -4.89
C HIS A 44 4.97 0.33 -5.96
N ILE A 45 4.44 0.85 -7.08
CA ILE A 45 5.25 1.56 -8.09
C ILE A 45 5.92 2.79 -7.47
N HIS A 46 5.18 3.60 -6.72
CA HIS A 46 5.68 4.81 -6.08
C HIS A 46 6.92 4.51 -5.23
N PHE A 47 6.83 3.52 -4.34
CA PHE A 47 7.96 3.15 -3.48
C PHE A 47 9.11 2.50 -4.24
N ALA A 48 8.85 1.75 -5.31
CA ALA A 48 9.87 1.14 -6.16
C ALA A 48 10.75 2.19 -6.85
N ILE A 49 10.17 3.32 -7.26
CA ILE A 49 10.89 4.41 -7.95
C ILE A 49 11.19 5.62 -7.06
N TYR A 50 10.84 5.57 -5.78
CA TYR A 50 10.95 6.71 -4.86
C TYR A 50 12.38 7.28 -4.82
N LEU A 51 13.38 6.41 -4.65
CA LEU A 51 14.79 6.81 -4.65
C LEU A 51 15.25 7.38 -6.01
N LEU A 52 14.67 6.90 -7.12
CA LEU A 52 14.95 7.42 -8.46
C LEU A 52 14.32 8.80 -8.70
N LYS A 53 13.20 9.12 -8.04
CA LYS A 53 12.54 10.44 -8.07
C LYS A 53 13.22 11.45 -7.14
N HIS A 54 13.64 11.03 -5.96
CA HIS A 54 14.22 11.94 -4.95
C HIS A 54 15.76 12.04 -4.99
N SER A 55 16.41 11.29 -5.88
CA SER A 55 17.84 11.47 -6.21
C SER A 55 18.12 12.67 -7.13
N VAL A 56 17.07 13.34 -7.65
CA VAL A 56 17.19 14.56 -8.47
C VAL A 56 17.79 15.68 -7.61
N GLY A 57 19.03 16.08 -7.90
CA GLY A 57 19.72 17.16 -7.18
C GLY A 57 20.88 16.69 -6.29
N ARG A 58 21.08 15.36 -6.14
CA ARG A 58 22.35 14.84 -5.60
C ARG A 58 23.42 14.86 -6.69
N PRO A 59 24.68 15.25 -6.40
CA PRO A 59 25.75 15.28 -7.39
C PRO A 59 25.87 13.94 -8.10
N VAL A 60 25.92 13.96 -9.44
CA VAL A 60 26.19 12.79 -10.29
C VAL A 60 27.52 12.21 -9.84
N GLY A 61 27.49 11.07 -9.15
CA GLY A 61 28.66 10.45 -8.51
C GLY A 61 28.50 10.13 -7.02
N ARG A 62 27.48 10.65 -6.33
CA ARG A 62 27.13 10.26 -4.95
C ARG A 62 25.83 9.45 -4.86
N PHE A 63 25.54 8.64 -5.88
CA PHE A 63 24.69 7.47 -5.68
C PHE A 63 25.60 6.44 -4.98
N VAL A 64 25.58 6.46 -3.65
CA VAL A 64 26.41 5.57 -2.82
C VAL A 64 25.92 4.13 -2.99
N LEU A 65 26.79 3.15 -2.75
CA LEU A 65 26.43 1.72 -2.80
C LEU A 65 25.14 1.42 -2.00
N ARG A 66 24.96 2.12 -0.87
CA ARG A 66 23.74 2.09 -0.06
C ARG A 66 22.46 2.51 -0.79
N ASP A 67 22.51 3.57 -1.60
CA ASP A 67 21.33 4.00 -2.38
C ASP A 67 20.97 2.96 -3.46
N LYS A 68 21.97 2.24 -3.97
CA LYS A 68 21.76 1.13 -4.90
C LYS A 68 21.16 -0.08 -4.20
N GLU A 69 21.70 -0.47 -3.05
CA GLU A 69 21.18 -1.57 -2.24
C GLU A 69 19.73 -1.31 -1.82
N ASP A 70 19.42 -0.09 -1.36
CA ASP A 70 18.06 0.31 -0.99
C ASP A 70 17.11 0.31 -2.21
N LEU A 71 17.59 0.68 -3.40
CA LEU A 71 16.81 0.60 -4.65
C LEU A 71 16.57 -0.85 -5.06
N ASP A 72 17.60 -1.68 -5.03
CA ASP A 72 17.53 -3.10 -5.39
C ASP A 72 16.57 -3.84 -4.42
N GLU A 73 16.59 -3.51 -3.12
CA GLU A 73 15.62 -4.04 -2.13
C GLU A 73 14.18 -3.65 -2.50
N ARG A 74 13.93 -2.37 -2.81
CA ARG A 74 12.59 -1.88 -3.19
C ARG A 74 12.08 -2.49 -4.49
N ILE A 75 12.97 -2.66 -5.48
CA ILE A 75 12.66 -3.33 -6.75
C ILE A 75 12.36 -4.82 -6.52
N SER A 76 13.14 -5.49 -5.67
CA SER A 76 12.89 -6.88 -5.28
C SER A 76 11.53 -7.03 -4.59
N TYR A 77 11.20 -6.12 -3.66
CA TYR A 77 9.90 -6.09 -3.00
C TYR A 77 8.75 -5.92 -4.00
N PHE A 78 8.92 -5.01 -4.97
CA PHE A 78 7.94 -4.83 -6.02
C PHE A 78 7.79 -6.07 -6.90
N LYS A 79 8.90 -6.74 -7.25
CA LYS A 79 8.89 -7.99 -8.01
C LYS A 79 8.09 -9.07 -7.29
N THR A 80 8.33 -9.28 -6.00
CA THR A 80 7.56 -10.25 -5.18
C THR A 80 6.07 -9.89 -5.15
N TYR A 81 5.73 -8.60 -5.09
CA TYR A 81 4.34 -8.17 -5.17
C TYR A 81 3.70 -8.51 -6.53
N LEU A 82 4.39 -8.27 -7.65
CA LEU A 82 3.90 -8.61 -8.99
C LEU A 82 3.65 -10.12 -9.16
N GLU A 83 4.48 -10.95 -8.54
CA GLU A 83 4.39 -12.42 -8.56
C GLU A 83 3.27 -12.97 -7.65
N THR A 84 2.73 -12.16 -6.74
CA THR A 84 1.71 -12.56 -5.75
C THR A 84 0.41 -11.78 -5.94
N LYS A 85 0.13 -10.78 -5.09
CA LYS A 85 -1.11 -10.00 -5.11
C LYS A 85 -1.28 -9.22 -6.42
N GLY A 86 -0.19 -8.72 -6.97
CA GLY A 86 -0.16 -7.99 -8.24
C GLY A 86 -0.50 -8.86 -9.44
N ALA A 87 -0.43 -10.19 -9.37
CA ALA A 87 -0.69 -11.07 -10.51
C ALA A 87 -2.13 -10.93 -11.05
N ALA A 88 -3.10 -10.61 -10.19
CA ALA A 88 -4.50 -10.40 -10.55
C ALA A 88 -4.70 -9.23 -11.53
N LEU A 89 -3.77 -8.26 -11.53
CA LEU A 89 -3.81 -7.08 -12.40
C LEU A 89 -3.09 -7.28 -13.73
N SER A 90 -2.51 -8.47 -13.99
CA SER A 90 -1.71 -8.76 -15.18
C SER A 90 -2.50 -8.73 -16.49
N GLN A 91 -3.83 -8.74 -16.42
CA GLN A 91 -4.71 -8.61 -17.58
C GLN A 91 -5.19 -7.16 -17.79
N THR A 92 -4.85 -6.25 -16.88
CA THR A 92 -5.22 -4.83 -17.00
C THR A 92 -4.20 -4.14 -17.89
N THR A 93 -4.62 -3.75 -19.09
CA THR A 93 -3.75 -3.14 -20.11
C THR A 93 -3.01 -1.90 -19.63
N GLU A 94 -3.62 -1.14 -18.73
CA GLU A 94 -3.03 0.02 -18.05
C GLU A 94 -1.76 -0.33 -17.24
N PHE A 95 -1.66 -1.53 -16.69
CA PHE A 95 -0.56 -1.93 -15.83
C PHE A 95 0.52 -2.78 -16.49
N LEU A 96 0.22 -3.36 -17.65
CA LEU A 96 1.16 -4.20 -18.40
C LEU A 96 2.57 -3.62 -18.53
N PRO A 97 2.75 -2.32 -18.84
CA PRO A 97 4.09 -1.75 -18.96
C PRO A 97 4.92 -1.86 -17.67
N PHE A 98 4.28 -1.83 -16.50
CA PHE A 98 4.96 -1.81 -15.20
C PHE A 98 5.43 -3.19 -14.73
N TYR A 99 4.95 -4.28 -15.33
CA TYR A 99 5.50 -5.62 -15.07
C TYR A 99 6.94 -5.77 -15.58
N ALA A 100 7.35 -4.93 -16.53
CA ALA A 100 8.73 -4.88 -16.99
C ALA A 100 9.64 -4.08 -16.04
N LEU A 101 9.09 -3.25 -15.14
CA LEU A 101 9.85 -2.29 -14.32
C LEU A 101 11.00 -2.93 -13.53
N PRO A 102 10.84 -4.10 -12.86
CA PRO A 102 11.94 -4.73 -12.12
C PRO A 102 13.09 -5.24 -13.00
N PHE A 103 12.85 -5.38 -14.31
CA PHE A 103 13.80 -5.93 -15.26
C PHE A 103 14.48 -4.84 -16.10
N VAL A 104 14.06 -3.58 -15.97
CA VAL A 104 14.67 -2.46 -16.70
C VAL A 104 15.84 -1.90 -15.88
N PRO A 105 17.08 -1.96 -16.38
CA PRO A 105 18.26 -1.54 -15.63
C PRO A 105 18.33 -0.03 -15.38
N ASN A 106 17.66 0.78 -16.21
CA ASN A 106 17.53 2.22 -15.99
C ASN A 106 16.10 2.70 -16.27
N PRO A 107 15.16 2.51 -15.32
CA PRO A 107 13.75 2.84 -15.50
C PRO A 107 13.53 4.32 -15.83
N ARG A 108 14.39 5.21 -15.32
CA ARG A 108 14.27 6.66 -15.49
C ARG A 108 14.58 7.15 -16.90
N ALA A 109 15.47 6.47 -17.61
CA ALA A 109 15.81 6.79 -19.00
C ALA A 109 14.86 6.14 -20.01
N HIS A 110 14.00 5.22 -19.56
CA HIS A 110 13.15 4.44 -20.45
C HIS A 110 11.87 5.23 -20.83
N PRO A 111 11.56 5.37 -22.14
CA PRO A 111 10.45 6.20 -22.60
C PRO A 111 9.09 5.75 -22.06
N SER A 112 8.87 4.44 -21.90
CA SER A 112 7.61 3.89 -21.36
C SER A 112 7.32 4.28 -19.92
N PHE A 113 8.31 4.73 -19.16
CA PHE A 113 8.15 5.13 -17.75
C PHE A 113 8.28 6.63 -17.56
N LYS A 114 8.45 7.40 -18.64
CA LYS A 114 8.71 8.85 -18.57
C LYS A 114 7.66 9.57 -17.72
N GLU A 115 6.40 9.17 -17.81
CA GLU A 115 5.30 9.76 -17.04
C GLU A 115 5.40 9.50 -15.54
N LEU A 116 5.94 8.36 -15.09
CA LEU A 116 6.16 8.07 -13.67
C LEU A 116 7.14 9.06 -12.99
N PHE A 117 8.04 9.64 -13.78
CA PHE A 117 9.08 10.56 -13.33
C PHE A 117 8.73 12.04 -13.61
N GLN A 118 7.59 12.33 -14.23
CA GLN A 118 7.10 13.70 -14.39
C GLN A 118 6.47 14.19 -13.08
N THR A 119 6.59 15.49 -12.82
CA THR A 119 6.22 16.19 -11.57
C THR A 119 4.74 16.00 -11.16
N GLN A 120 3.90 15.43 -12.04
CA GLN A 120 2.45 15.31 -11.88
C GLN A 120 1.90 13.87 -11.91
N CYS A 121 2.72 12.83 -12.10
CA CYS A 121 2.24 11.43 -12.15
C CYS A 121 3.07 10.55 -11.22
N VAL A 122 2.56 9.68 -10.34
CA VAL A 122 1.21 9.36 -9.88
C VAL A 122 1.06 10.04 -8.52
N ALA A 123 0.39 11.20 -8.46
CA ALA A 123 -0.07 11.68 -7.18
C ALA A 123 -1.22 10.73 -6.81
N VAL A 124 -0.94 9.69 -6.01
CA VAL A 124 -1.92 9.33 -4.99
C VAL A 124 -1.87 10.55 -4.08
N PRO A 125 -2.74 11.56 -4.27
CA PRO A 125 -2.64 12.73 -3.45
C PRO A 125 -2.94 12.23 -2.04
N SER A 126 -2.26 12.77 -1.02
CA SER A 126 -2.49 12.32 0.36
C SER A 126 -3.99 12.33 0.69
N SER A 127 -4.78 13.22 0.07
CA SER A 127 -6.25 13.27 0.10
C SER A 127 -6.98 12.01 -0.41
N PHE A 128 -6.46 11.27 -1.39
CA PHE A 128 -7.07 10.01 -1.85
C PHE A 128 -6.86 8.88 -0.83
N ILE A 129 -5.72 8.85 -0.14
CA ILE A 129 -5.50 7.95 1.01
C ILE A 129 -6.49 8.27 2.13
N VAL A 130 -6.74 9.55 2.40
CA VAL A 130 -7.76 10.00 3.37
C VAL A 130 -9.17 9.53 2.97
N GLN A 131 -9.53 9.69 1.70
CA GLN A 131 -10.88 9.40 1.19
C GLN A 131 -11.21 7.90 1.30
N GLN A 132 -10.26 7.03 0.94
CA GLN A 132 -10.43 5.58 1.03
C GLN A 132 -10.53 5.12 2.50
N ASN A 133 -9.72 5.70 3.40
CA ASN A 133 -9.77 5.36 4.83
C ASN A 133 -11.05 5.87 5.54
N SER A 134 -11.66 6.95 5.06
CA SER A 134 -12.89 7.52 5.65
C SER A 134 -14.17 6.76 5.27
N SER A 135 -14.10 5.91 4.24
CA SER A 135 -15.23 5.08 3.78
C SER A 135 -15.37 3.78 4.59
N VAL A 136 -14.43 3.49 5.49
CA VAL A 136 -14.49 2.38 6.43
C VAL A 136 -15.40 2.77 7.59
N THR A 137 -16.70 2.58 7.43
CA THR A 137 -17.66 2.69 8.54
C THR A 137 -17.36 1.62 9.59
N PRO A 138 -17.28 1.97 10.89
CA PRO A 138 -17.17 1.00 11.97
C PRO A 138 -18.54 0.35 12.22
N GLU A 139 -19.05 -0.40 11.25
CA GLU A 139 -20.31 -1.14 11.37
C GLU A 139 -20.12 -2.62 11.01
N GLU A 140 -19.23 -3.29 11.74
CA GLU A 140 -19.39 -4.72 12.01
C GLU A 140 -18.68 -5.10 13.32
N GLN A 141 -19.10 -4.47 14.42
CA GLN A 141 -18.97 -5.12 15.72
C GLN A 141 -20.24 -5.96 15.91
N PRO A 142 -20.15 -7.30 16.09
CA PRO A 142 -21.32 -8.06 16.47
C PRO A 142 -21.76 -7.56 17.85
N ALA A 143 -22.88 -6.85 17.86
CA ALA A 143 -23.53 -6.37 19.05
C ALA A 143 -23.75 -7.56 19.99
N ILE A 144 -22.99 -7.59 21.10
CA ILE A 144 -23.38 -8.37 22.26
C ILE A 144 -24.65 -7.71 22.78
N ARG A 145 -25.78 -8.20 22.27
CA ARG A 145 -27.12 -7.84 22.73
C ARG A 145 -27.26 -8.39 24.15
N ARG A 146 -26.79 -7.63 25.14
CA ARG A 146 -27.17 -7.84 26.54
C ARG A 146 -28.64 -7.41 26.67
N SER A 147 -29.54 -8.37 26.44
CA SER A 147 -30.91 -8.29 26.90
C SER A 147 -30.88 -8.13 28.42
N GLY A 148 -31.49 -7.05 28.89
CA GLY A 148 -31.79 -6.87 30.31
C GLY A 148 -32.73 -7.98 30.77
N GLY A 149 -32.26 -8.77 31.72
CA GLY A 149 -33.07 -9.67 32.54
C GLY A 149 -32.57 -9.60 33.96
N ARG A 150 -33.27 -8.82 34.80
CA ARG A 150 -33.20 -8.96 36.26
C ARG A 150 -34.24 -10.00 36.66
N LEU A 151 -33.93 -10.75 37.74
CA LEU A 151 -34.65 -11.85 38.43
C LEU A 151 -34.11 -13.24 38.06
N THR A 152 -33.70 -14.13 38.97
CA THR A 152 -33.54 -14.14 40.44
C THR A 152 -32.47 -15.19 40.79
N ARG A 153 -31.84 -15.07 41.96
CA ARG A 153 -31.07 -16.16 42.59
C ARG A 153 -32.05 -17.30 42.89
N ASP A 154 -31.88 -18.45 42.25
CA ASP A 154 -32.24 -19.81 42.72
C ASP A 154 -32.30 -20.77 41.53
N SER A 155 -31.14 -21.04 40.92
CA SER A 155 -31.00 -22.24 40.08
C SER A 155 -29.55 -22.71 40.10
N TRP A 156 -29.11 -23.07 41.29
CA TRP A 156 -28.08 -24.09 41.49
C TRP A 156 -28.83 -25.26 42.08
N LEU A 157 -28.90 -26.39 41.37
CA LEU A 157 -28.97 -27.78 41.86
C LEU A 157 -29.40 -28.70 40.71
N ALA A 158 -28.86 -29.91 40.74
CA ALA A 158 -29.15 -31.08 39.89
C ALA A 158 -28.40 -31.20 38.54
N VAL A 159 -27.18 -31.75 38.62
CA VAL A 159 -26.74 -32.79 37.67
C VAL A 159 -26.48 -34.03 38.53
N GLU A 160 -27.35 -35.04 38.41
CA GLU A 160 -27.02 -36.44 38.70
C GLU A 160 -26.58 -37.12 37.39
#